data_AF-A0AAU3MBK0-F1
#
_entry.id   AF-A0AAU3MBK0-F1
#
_cell.length_a   1.000
_cell.length_b   1.000
_cell.length_c   1.000
_cell.angle_alpha   90.00
_cell.angle_beta   90.00
_cell.angle_gamma   90.00
#
_symmetry.space_group_name_H-M   'P 1'
#
loop_
_entity.id
_entity.type
_entity.pdbx_description
1 polymer ?
#
loop_
_entity_poly.entity_id
_entity_poly.type
_entity_poly.pdbx_seq_one_letter_code
_entity_poly.pdbx_strand_id
1 'polypeptide(L)'
;MEQAAELRELVNSRDVPADIAMRGRIVLWSGEGRRRKDIAELLGVSLPTVDRWKRRYAEHGLAGLEGDRPGGAREQVPTRVRARVIALTRMTPPAGTGLSHWSTRELAKYLKRTEGVTVSWHYIARIWREENLKPHRSGTFKLSKDPVFAEKVADVIGLYLNPPGGAVVLSIDEKTQVQALDRTQPVLPVAFAATEKRTHDYVRHGTTNLFAALDVGTGEVIGECKPNRNGATFLAFLKKAVKPHAGKEIHVVLDNLSTHTTPEVKAWLSKNPHIHFHFTPVGSSWLNQIEIWFGILTRQSIRRGTFSSVNVLVKQIRDYINSWNQEAKPFTWTATADEVLAKVRLVQTNVKKLVNNNAN
;
A
#
# COMPACT_ATOMS: atom_id res chain seq x y z
N MET A 1 3.14 49.68 0.17
CA MET A 1 3.10 49.61 -1.30
C MET A 1 2.86 48.19 -1.79
N GLU A 2 3.44 47.18 -1.14
CA GLU A 2 3.30 45.75 -1.44
C GLU A 2 1.83 45.26 -1.45
N GLN A 3 1.07 45.51 -0.38
CA GLN A 3 -0.34 45.06 -0.27
C GLN A 3 -1.31 45.67 -1.30
N ALA A 4 -1.00 46.84 -1.87
CA ALA A 4 -1.84 47.48 -2.89
C ALA A 4 -1.60 46.91 -4.30
N ALA A 5 -0.39 46.38 -4.56
CA ALA A 5 -0.08 45.64 -5.77
C ALA A 5 -0.74 44.26 -5.73
N GLU A 6 -0.61 43.56 -4.60
CA GLU A 6 -1.24 42.25 -4.36
C GLU A 6 -2.77 42.32 -4.43
N LEU A 7 -3.39 43.39 -3.91
CA LEU A 7 -4.85 43.59 -4.01
C LEU A 7 -5.31 43.74 -5.47
N ARG A 8 -4.54 44.45 -6.30
CA ARG A 8 -4.85 44.61 -7.73
C ARG A 8 -4.67 43.29 -8.49
N GLU A 9 -3.64 42.53 -8.15
CA GLU A 9 -3.41 41.20 -8.71
C GLU A 9 -4.55 40.24 -8.34
N LEU A 10 -4.98 40.23 -7.08
CA LEU A 10 -6.10 39.42 -6.59
C LEU A 10 -7.43 39.75 -7.29
N VAL A 11 -7.70 41.04 -7.56
CA VAL A 11 -8.94 41.47 -8.24
C VAL A 11 -8.94 41.11 -9.74
N ASN A 12 -7.76 41.06 -10.37
CA ASN A 12 -7.60 40.80 -11.80
C ASN A 12 -7.31 39.33 -12.13
N SER A 13 -7.00 38.51 -11.12
CA SER A 13 -6.78 37.08 -11.30
C SER A 13 -8.05 36.37 -11.74
N ARG A 14 -7.90 35.45 -12.71
CA ARG A 14 -8.99 34.59 -13.22
C ARG A 14 -9.26 33.38 -12.31
N ASP A 15 -8.34 33.06 -11.41
CA ASP A 15 -8.38 31.87 -10.56
C ASP A 15 -8.95 32.14 -9.16
N VAL A 16 -9.37 33.38 -8.89
CA VAL A 16 -9.91 33.79 -7.59
C VAL A 16 -11.45 33.65 -7.58
N PRO A 17 -12.04 33.04 -6.54
CA PRO A 17 -13.48 32.99 -6.35
C PRO A 17 -14.13 34.38 -6.47
N ALA A 18 -15.29 34.44 -7.13
CA ALA A 18 -15.96 35.70 -7.45
C ALA A 18 -16.30 36.54 -6.21
N ASP A 19 -16.55 35.90 -5.06
CA ASP A 19 -16.81 36.57 -3.78
C ASP A 19 -15.56 37.25 -3.22
N ILE A 20 -14.39 36.63 -3.34
CA ILE A 20 -13.09 37.21 -2.92
C ILE A 20 -12.73 38.37 -3.86
N ALA A 21 -12.91 38.22 -5.17
CA ALA A 21 -12.67 39.29 -6.14
C ALA A 21 -13.61 40.49 -5.90
N MET A 22 -14.89 40.26 -5.60
CA MET A 22 -15.85 41.29 -5.23
C MET A 22 -15.40 42.05 -3.96
N ARG A 23 -14.95 41.33 -2.92
CA ARG A 23 -14.44 41.95 -1.68
C ARG A 23 -13.17 42.76 -1.93
N GLY A 24 -12.29 42.27 -2.81
CA GLY A 24 -11.11 43.01 -3.25
C GLY A 24 -11.45 44.32 -3.97
N ARG A 25 -12.45 44.30 -4.87
CA ARG A 25 -12.94 45.49 -5.57
C ARG A 25 -13.50 46.55 -4.62
N ILE A 26 -14.21 46.14 -3.57
CA ILE A 26 -14.70 47.05 -2.52
C ILE A 26 -13.55 47.86 -1.92
N VAL A 27 -12.46 47.19 -1.56
CA VAL A 27 -11.29 47.82 -0.93
C VAL A 27 -10.52 48.68 -1.93
N LEU A 28 -10.27 48.15 -3.13
CA LEU A 28 -9.53 48.83 -4.19
C LEU A 28 -10.21 50.14 -4.59
N TRP A 29 -11.51 50.09 -4.90
CA TRP A 29 -12.30 51.26 -5.28
C TRP A 29 -12.47 52.25 -4.14
N SER A 30 -12.50 51.78 -2.89
CA SER A 30 -12.49 52.69 -1.74
C SER A 30 -11.13 53.40 -1.58
N GLY A 31 -10.02 52.73 -1.90
CA GLY A 31 -8.68 53.34 -1.92
C GLY A 31 -8.49 54.35 -3.05
N GLU A 32 -9.23 54.19 -4.15
CA GLU A 32 -9.29 55.12 -5.28
C GLU A 32 -10.25 56.31 -5.04
N GLY A 33 -10.84 56.43 -3.85
CA GLY A 33 -11.67 57.57 -3.47
C GLY A 33 -13.13 57.51 -3.96
N ARG A 34 -13.61 56.37 -4.48
CA ARG A 34 -15.03 56.22 -4.85
C ARG A 34 -15.93 56.30 -3.62
N ARG A 35 -17.11 56.91 -3.78
CA ARG A 35 -18.06 57.01 -2.67
C ARG A 35 -18.64 55.64 -2.37
N ARG A 36 -18.93 55.41 -1.10
CA ARG A 36 -19.51 54.14 -0.61
C ARG A 36 -20.80 53.74 -1.34
N LYS A 37 -21.65 54.70 -1.69
CA LYS A 37 -22.90 54.46 -2.43
C LYS A 37 -22.63 53.92 -3.84
N ASP A 38 -21.70 54.55 -4.55
CA ASP A 38 -21.31 54.17 -5.91
C ASP A 38 -20.70 52.76 -5.95
N ILE A 39 -19.87 52.41 -4.96
CA ILE A 39 -19.29 51.06 -4.84
C ILE A 39 -20.39 50.01 -4.61
N ALA A 40 -21.36 50.31 -3.75
CA ALA A 40 -22.47 49.42 -3.44
C ALA A 40 -23.35 49.17 -4.68
N GLU A 41 -23.64 50.22 -5.44
CA GLU A 41 -24.44 50.15 -6.68
C GLU A 41 -23.71 49.38 -7.78
N LEU A 42 -22.44 49.68 -8.04
CA LEU A 42 -21.64 49.02 -9.09
C LEU A 42 -21.42 47.52 -8.85
N LEU A 43 -21.37 47.09 -7.59
CA LEU A 43 -21.19 45.67 -7.23
C LEU A 43 -22.51 44.95 -6.91
N GLY A 44 -23.64 45.66 -6.88
CA GLY A 44 -24.93 45.09 -6.49
C GLY A 44 -24.97 44.58 -5.04
N VAL A 45 -24.28 45.26 -4.11
CA VAL A 45 -24.18 44.86 -2.70
C VAL A 45 -24.74 45.92 -1.76
N SER A 46 -25.11 45.51 -0.54
CA SER A 46 -25.63 46.45 0.46
C SER A 46 -24.54 47.39 0.99
N LEU A 47 -24.92 48.60 1.42
CA LEU A 47 -24.02 49.53 2.10
C LEU A 47 -23.33 48.90 3.32
N PRO A 48 -23.99 48.10 4.19
CA PRO A 48 -23.32 47.36 5.28
C PRO A 48 -22.26 46.36 4.80
N THR A 49 -22.45 45.73 3.64
CA THR A 49 -21.45 44.82 3.05
C THR A 49 -20.16 45.56 2.72
N VAL A 50 -20.28 46.76 2.14
CA VAL A 50 -19.12 47.63 1.85
C VAL A 50 -18.34 47.97 3.12
N ASP A 51 -19.03 48.40 4.17
CA ASP A 51 -18.40 48.73 5.47
C ASP A 51 -17.72 47.53 6.10
N ARG A 52 -18.38 46.37 6.08
CA ARG A 52 -17.85 45.13 6.67
C ARG A 52 -16.50 44.76 6.08
N TRP A 53 -16.37 44.77 4.75
CA TRP A 53 -15.14 44.34 4.09
C TRP A 53 -14.05 45.40 4.15
N LYS A 54 -14.41 46.69 4.11
CA LYS A 54 -13.46 47.78 4.40
C LYS A 54 -12.87 47.65 5.80
N ARG A 55 -13.72 47.41 6.81
CA ARG A 55 -13.29 47.23 8.19
C ARG A 55 -12.39 46.01 8.35
N ARG A 56 -12.80 44.85 7.82
CA ARG A 56 -12.00 43.62 7.90
C ARG A 56 -10.65 43.73 7.20
N TYR A 57 -10.58 44.44 6.07
CA TYR A 57 -9.31 44.70 5.39
C TYR A 57 -8.42 45.65 6.20
N ALA A 58 -8.99 46.68 6.83
CA ALA A 58 -8.22 47.58 7.71
C ALA A 58 -7.67 46.83 8.94
N GLU A 59 -8.41 45.86 9.47
CA GLU A 59 -8.02 45.06 10.65
C GLU A 59 -7.04 43.93 10.31
N HIS A 60 -7.17 43.29 9.15
CA HIS A 60 -6.48 42.01 8.85
C HIS A 60 -5.81 41.96 7.46
N GLY A 61 -5.77 43.06 6.71
CA GLY A 61 -5.23 43.09 5.35
C GLY A 61 -5.96 42.14 4.39
N LEU A 62 -5.23 41.54 3.46
CA LEU A 62 -5.79 40.61 2.45
C LEU A 62 -6.46 39.38 3.09
N ALA A 63 -5.93 38.86 4.21
CA ALA A 63 -6.54 37.73 4.93
C ALA A 63 -7.95 38.07 5.45
N GLY A 64 -8.23 39.35 5.71
CA GLY A 64 -9.56 39.82 6.09
C GLY A 64 -10.64 39.61 5.02
N LEU A 65 -10.26 39.40 3.76
CA LEU A 65 -11.15 39.24 2.61
C LEU A 65 -11.58 37.78 2.36
N GLU A 66 -10.93 36.79 2.99
CA GLU A 66 -11.29 35.38 2.81
C GLU A 66 -12.67 35.04 3.42
N GLY A 67 -13.16 35.88 4.33
CA GLY A 67 -14.45 35.73 5.00
C GLY A 67 -14.48 34.62 6.02
N ASP A 68 -15.45 34.67 6.93
CA ASP A 68 -15.63 33.58 7.89
C ASP A 68 -16.18 32.37 7.13
N ARG A 69 -15.48 31.23 7.21
CA ARG A 69 -16.04 29.97 6.73
C ARG A 69 -17.40 29.80 7.43
N PRO A 70 -18.49 29.50 6.70
CA PRO A 70 -19.76 29.18 7.34
C PRO A 70 -19.47 28.14 8.42
N GLY A 71 -19.80 28.47 9.68
CA GLY A 71 -19.61 27.54 10.78
C GLY A 71 -20.28 26.23 10.37
N GLY A 72 -19.49 25.16 10.24
CA GLY A 72 -19.98 23.89 9.73
C GLY A 72 -21.25 23.48 10.47
N ALA A 73 -22.20 22.88 9.75
CA ALA A 73 -23.44 22.42 10.35
C ALA A 73 -23.15 21.63 11.63
N ARG A 74 -23.71 22.07 12.77
CA ARG A 74 -23.51 21.40 14.06
C ARG A 74 -23.96 19.95 13.93
N GLU A 75 -23.11 19.01 14.35
CA GLU A 75 -23.44 17.58 14.35
C GLU A 75 -24.67 17.37 15.25
N GLN A 76 -25.80 17.01 14.64
CA GLN A 76 -27.08 16.86 15.35
C GLN A 76 -27.13 15.58 16.20
N VAL A 77 -26.24 14.64 15.93
CA VAL A 77 -26.17 13.36 16.64
C VAL A 77 -25.25 13.51 17.86
N PRO A 78 -25.68 13.10 19.06
CA PRO A 78 -24.86 13.19 20.26
C PRO A 78 -23.50 12.50 20.11
N THR A 79 -22.44 13.12 20.64
CA THR A 79 -21.05 12.61 20.58
C THR A 79 -20.92 11.18 21.09
N ARG A 80 -21.73 10.78 22.09
CA ARG A 80 -21.77 9.41 22.61
C ARG A 80 -22.11 8.37 21.52
N VAL A 81 -23.00 8.70 20.60
CA VAL A 81 -23.42 7.80 19.51
C VAL A 81 -22.30 7.68 18.48
N ARG A 82 -21.61 8.78 18.16
CA ARG A 82 -20.41 8.77 17.31
C ARG A 82 -19.34 7.85 17.90
N ALA A 83 -18.99 8.05 19.17
CA ALA A 83 -18.01 7.23 19.89
C ALA A 83 -18.41 5.76 19.90
N ARG A 84 -19.70 5.47 20.09
CA ARG A 84 -20.23 4.09 20.08
C ARG A 84 -20.10 3.43 18.71
N VAL A 85 -20.42 4.14 17.62
CA VAL A 85 -20.22 3.66 16.24
C VAL A 85 -18.75 3.32 16.01
N ILE A 86 -17.82 4.19 16.42
CA ILE A 86 -16.38 3.95 16.28
C ILE A 86 -15.94 2.72 17.06
N ALA A 87 -16.37 2.60 18.33
CA ALA A 87 -16.04 1.47 19.18
C ALA A 87 -16.52 0.14 18.57
N LEU A 88 -17.80 0.04 18.21
CA LEU A 88 -18.37 -1.17 17.61
C LEU A 88 -17.71 -1.51 16.27
N THR A 89 -17.33 -0.51 15.47
CA THR A 89 -16.63 -0.73 14.19
C THR A 89 -15.25 -1.39 14.39
N ARG A 90 -14.60 -1.14 15.53
CA ARG A 90 -13.28 -1.68 15.86
C ARG A 90 -13.32 -3.04 16.56
N MET A 91 -14.51 -3.55 16.84
CA MET A 91 -14.74 -4.87 17.43
C MET A 91 -15.31 -5.81 16.37
N THR A 92 -15.05 -7.11 16.54
CA THR A 92 -15.76 -8.13 15.76
C THR A 92 -17.27 -8.03 16.02
N PRO A 93 -18.14 -8.09 14.99
CA PRO A 93 -19.57 -8.16 15.23
C PRO A 93 -19.91 -9.32 16.18
N PRO A 94 -20.83 -9.15 17.14
CA PRO A 94 -21.17 -10.20 18.08
C PRO A 94 -21.63 -11.48 17.37
N ALA A 95 -21.30 -12.66 17.93
CA ALA A 95 -21.58 -13.95 17.29
C ALA A 95 -23.05 -14.15 16.90
N GLY A 96 -23.99 -13.67 17.72
CA GLY A 96 -25.44 -13.72 17.43
C GLY A 96 -25.90 -12.90 16.23
N THR A 97 -25.02 -12.10 15.60
CA THR A 97 -25.30 -11.43 14.33
C THR A 97 -25.03 -12.30 13.11
N GLY A 98 -24.18 -13.33 13.24
CA GLY A 98 -23.70 -14.14 12.11
C GLY A 98 -22.83 -13.37 11.10
N LEU A 99 -22.41 -12.14 11.42
CA LEU A 99 -21.62 -11.29 10.52
C LEU A 99 -20.12 -11.45 10.78
N SER A 100 -19.33 -11.55 9.71
CA SER A 100 -17.86 -11.52 9.82
C SER A 100 -17.31 -10.09 9.99
N HIS A 101 -18.05 -9.09 9.51
CA HIS A 101 -17.68 -7.67 9.60
C HIS A 101 -18.93 -6.78 9.50
N TRP A 102 -18.79 -5.51 9.88
CA TRP A 102 -19.87 -4.54 9.77
C TRP A 102 -20.05 -4.01 8.35
N SER A 103 -21.29 -3.99 7.87
CA SER A 103 -21.73 -3.03 6.86
C SER A 103 -22.39 -1.82 7.53
N THR A 104 -22.44 -0.67 6.86
CA THR A 104 -23.07 0.54 7.43
C THR A 104 -24.54 0.31 7.78
N ARG A 105 -25.25 -0.50 6.98
CA ARG A 105 -26.66 -0.85 7.20
C ARG A 105 -26.82 -1.80 8.37
N GLU A 106 -25.97 -2.82 8.46
CA GLU A 106 -26.06 -3.79 9.55
C GLU A 106 -25.65 -3.20 10.90
N LEU A 107 -24.67 -2.30 10.95
CA LEU A 107 -24.33 -1.59 12.19
C LEU A 107 -25.47 -0.65 12.65
N ALA A 108 -26.13 0.04 11.72
CA ALA A 108 -27.30 0.87 12.04
C ALA A 108 -28.47 0.02 12.59
N LYS A 109 -28.78 -1.12 11.94
CA LYS A 109 -29.80 -2.05 12.42
C LYS A 109 -29.46 -2.63 13.78
N TYR A 110 -28.19 -3.00 14.00
CA TYR A 110 -27.70 -3.52 15.26
C TYR A 110 -27.93 -2.51 16.39
N LEU A 111 -27.43 -1.27 16.23
CA LEU A 111 -27.62 -0.19 17.20
C LEU A 111 -29.10 0.06 17.53
N LYS A 112 -29.97 0.02 16.51
CA LYS A 112 -31.42 0.15 16.72
C LYS A 112 -31.98 -1.00 17.54
N ARG A 113 -31.59 -2.24 17.23
CA ARG A 113 -32.11 -3.46 17.87
C ARG A 113 -31.62 -3.64 19.31
N THR A 114 -30.34 -3.35 19.57
CA THR A 114 -29.72 -3.64 20.88
C THR A 114 -29.70 -2.45 21.83
N GLU A 115 -29.59 -1.23 21.30
CA GLU A 115 -29.42 -0.02 22.11
C GLU A 115 -30.54 1.00 21.91
N GLY A 116 -31.53 0.72 21.04
CA GLY A 116 -32.62 1.64 20.71
C GLY A 116 -32.17 2.89 19.95
N VAL A 117 -30.90 2.95 19.53
CA VAL A 117 -30.31 4.13 18.88
C VAL A 117 -30.59 4.08 17.38
N THR A 118 -31.40 5.03 16.90
CA THR A 118 -31.69 5.17 15.47
C THR A 118 -30.71 6.13 14.81
N VAL A 119 -29.87 5.62 13.91
CA VAL A 119 -28.95 6.41 13.08
C VAL A 119 -29.03 5.99 11.62
N SER A 120 -28.86 6.95 10.71
CA SER A 120 -28.81 6.67 9.28
C SER A 120 -27.51 5.94 8.92
N TRP A 121 -27.59 4.98 7.99
CA TRP A 121 -26.41 4.31 7.45
C TRP A 121 -25.45 5.30 6.74
N HIS A 122 -25.96 6.42 6.19
CA HIS A 122 -25.13 7.49 5.64
C HIS A 122 -24.30 8.20 6.71
N TYR A 123 -24.84 8.35 7.92
CA TYR A 123 -24.12 8.94 9.05
C TYR A 123 -22.95 8.04 9.48
N ILE A 124 -23.17 6.72 9.58
CA ILE A 124 -22.11 5.75 9.83
C ILE A 124 -21.05 5.77 8.71
N ALA A 125 -21.48 5.81 7.44
CA ALA A 125 -20.56 5.92 6.31
C ALA A 125 -19.72 7.20 6.34
N ARG A 126 -20.28 8.31 6.84
CA ARG A 126 -19.55 9.56 7.05
C ARG A 126 -18.52 9.40 8.16
N ILE A 127 -18.88 8.84 9.32
CA ILE A 127 -17.93 8.55 10.41
C ILE A 127 -16.78 7.68 9.88
N TRP A 128 -17.08 6.61 9.14
CA TRP A 128 -16.04 5.74 8.61
C TRP A 128 -15.08 6.45 7.64
N ARG A 129 -15.57 7.41 6.83
CA ARG A 129 -14.71 8.23 5.97
C ARG A 129 -13.87 9.21 6.76
N GLU A 130 -14.45 9.90 7.74
CA GLU A 130 -13.76 10.87 8.61
C GLU A 130 -12.68 10.20 9.46
N GLU A 131 -12.96 9.01 10.00
CA GLU A 131 -12.05 8.24 10.86
C GLU A 131 -11.17 7.24 10.08
N ASN A 132 -11.29 7.22 8.75
CA ASN A 132 -10.61 6.27 7.86
C ASN A 132 -10.81 4.78 8.25
N LEU A 133 -11.97 4.43 8.79
CA LEU A 133 -12.35 3.06 9.16
C LEU A 133 -12.88 2.29 7.94
N LYS A 134 -12.37 1.09 7.71
CA LYS A 134 -12.71 0.26 6.54
C LYS A 134 -12.99 -1.19 6.96
N PRO A 135 -14.06 -1.46 7.72
CA PRO A 135 -14.33 -2.80 8.28
C PRO A 135 -14.55 -3.90 7.22
N HIS A 136 -14.90 -3.52 5.98
CA HIS A 136 -15.02 -4.45 4.84
C HIS A 136 -13.67 -4.87 4.23
N ARG A 137 -12.57 -4.21 4.61
CA ARG A 137 -11.23 -4.60 4.15
C ARG A 137 -10.62 -5.55 5.15
N SER A 138 -10.02 -6.61 4.63
CA SER A 138 -9.19 -7.53 5.39
C SER A 138 -7.74 -7.43 4.94
N GLY A 139 -6.83 -7.80 5.84
CA GLY A 139 -5.41 -7.92 5.58
C GLY A 139 -4.85 -9.06 6.41
N THR A 140 -3.61 -9.43 6.13
CA THR A 140 -2.86 -10.42 6.90
C THR A 140 -1.75 -9.72 7.69
N PHE A 141 -1.38 -10.29 8.83
CA PHE A 141 -0.21 -9.89 9.57
C PHE A 141 0.48 -11.14 10.10
N LYS A 142 1.80 -11.06 10.30
CA LYS A 142 2.57 -12.13 10.92
C LYS A 142 3.64 -11.49 11.81
N LEU A 143 3.69 -11.93 13.06
CA LEU A 143 4.72 -11.55 14.00
C LEU A 143 5.68 -12.73 14.15
N SER A 144 6.97 -12.47 13.89
CA SER A 144 8.01 -13.48 14.08
C SER A 144 8.18 -13.80 15.57
N LYS A 145 8.48 -15.07 15.86
CA LYS A 145 8.90 -15.56 17.18
C LYS A 145 10.38 -15.94 17.21
N ASP A 146 11.14 -15.54 16.20
CA ASP A 146 12.57 -15.85 16.09
C ASP A 146 13.33 -15.20 17.28
N PRO A 147 14.07 -15.95 18.11
CA PRO A 147 14.77 -15.39 19.26
C PRO A 147 15.85 -14.38 18.86
N VAL A 148 16.44 -14.54 17.67
CA VAL A 148 17.47 -13.64 17.11
C VAL A 148 16.90 -12.75 16.00
N PHE A 149 15.62 -12.39 16.10
CA PHE A 149 14.91 -11.60 15.10
C PHE A 149 15.64 -10.30 14.73
N ALA A 150 16.09 -9.52 15.73
CA ALA A 150 16.71 -8.22 15.50
C ALA A 150 18.03 -8.32 14.73
N GLU A 151 18.85 -9.32 15.07
CA GLU A 151 20.14 -9.57 14.41
C GLU A 151 19.94 -9.95 12.95
N LYS A 152 19.03 -10.89 12.67
CA LYS A 152 18.71 -11.30 11.29
C LYS A 152 18.10 -10.18 10.45
N VAL A 153 17.28 -9.31 11.06
CA VAL A 153 16.75 -8.11 10.38
C VAL A 153 17.89 -7.16 10.02
N ALA A 154 18.79 -6.89 10.95
CA ALA A 154 19.93 -6.01 10.73
C ALA A 154 20.88 -6.57 9.66
N ASP A 155 21.15 -7.88 9.69
CA ASP A 155 21.97 -8.59 8.72
C ASP A 155 21.41 -8.45 7.28
N VAL A 156 20.14 -8.83 7.06
CA VAL A 156 19.52 -8.74 5.73
C VAL A 156 19.38 -7.30 5.24
N ILE A 157 18.94 -6.38 6.10
CA ILE A 157 18.79 -4.97 5.71
C ILE A 157 20.15 -4.32 5.44
N GLY A 158 21.19 -4.69 6.19
CA GLY A 158 22.56 -4.25 5.96
C GLY A 158 23.02 -4.57 4.55
N LEU A 159 22.77 -5.80 4.09
CA LEU A 159 23.09 -6.22 2.71
C LEU A 159 22.34 -5.43 1.65
N TYR A 160 21.09 -5.02 1.90
CA TYR A 160 20.30 -4.26 0.93
C TYR A 160 20.65 -2.78 0.88
N LEU A 161 21.03 -2.18 2.02
CA LEU A 161 21.38 -0.76 2.10
C LEU A 161 22.84 -0.50 1.72
N ASN A 162 23.74 -1.39 2.14
CA ASN A 162 25.18 -1.20 1.97
C ASN A 162 25.88 -2.57 1.85
N PRO A 163 25.76 -3.25 0.70
CA PRO A 163 26.42 -4.52 0.49
C PRO A 163 27.96 -4.36 0.60
N PRO A 164 28.68 -5.38 1.10
CA PRO A 164 30.15 -5.37 1.12
C PRO A 164 30.73 -5.06 -0.27
N GLY A 165 31.86 -4.34 -0.30
CA GLY A 165 32.37 -3.67 -1.50
C GLY A 165 32.50 -4.56 -2.74
N GLY A 166 31.55 -4.43 -3.69
CA GLY A 166 31.52 -5.19 -4.95
C GLY A 166 30.95 -6.61 -4.84
N ALA A 167 30.46 -6.99 -3.66
CA ALA A 167 29.80 -8.27 -3.43
C ALA A 167 28.44 -8.33 -4.15
N VAL A 168 28.05 -9.53 -4.54
CA VAL A 168 26.76 -9.79 -5.17
C VAL A 168 25.78 -10.24 -4.10
N VAL A 169 24.62 -9.58 -4.01
CA VAL A 169 23.55 -10.00 -3.11
C VAL A 169 22.45 -10.65 -3.94
N LEU A 170 22.24 -11.95 -3.73
CA LEU A 170 21.18 -12.72 -4.37
C LEU A 170 20.06 -12.98 -3.37
N SER A 171 18.85 -12.53 -3.69
CA SER A 171 17.64 -12.90 -2.96
C SER A 171 17.02 -14.13 -3.64
N ILE A 172 17.04 -15.28 -2.96
CA ILE A 172 16.64 -16.57 -3.52
C ILE A 172 15.45 -17.13 -2.74
N ASP A 173 14.49 -17.70 -3.47
CA ASP A 173 13.33 -18.39 -2.89
C ASP A 173 12.66 -19.30 -3.94
N GLU A 174 11.73 -20.15 -3.48
CA GLU A 174 10.90 -21.01 -4.32
C GLU A 174 9.42 -20.65 -4.27
N LYS A 175 8.89 -20.22 -5.41
CA LYS A 175 7.45 -20.15 -5.61
C LYS A 175 6.90 -21.53 -5.90
N THR A 176 6.28 -22.13 -4.88
CA THR A 176 5.75 -23.49 -4.96
C THR A 176 4.37 -23.59 -5.57
N GLN A 177 4.06 -24.78 -6.09
CA GLN A 177 2.72 -25.17 -6.56
C GLN A 177 2.09 -24.16 -7.54
N VAL A 178 2.88 -23.62 -8.46
CA VAL A 178 2.38 -22.75 -9.53
C VAL A 178 1.51 -23.61 -10.45
N GLN A 179 0.20 -23.39 -10.38
CA GLN A 179 -0.82 -24.20 -11.07
C GLN A 179 -0.98 -23.76 -12.53
N ALA A 180 -0.89 -24.73 -13.45
CA ALA A 180 -1.33 -24.54 -14.83
C ALA A 180 -2.86 -24.65 -14.86
N LEU A 181 -3.51 -23.52 -15.14
CA LEU A 181 -4.96 -23.38 -15.24
C LEU A 181 -5.34 -23.01 -16.67
N ASP A 182 -6.18 -23.84 -17.28
CA ASP A 182 -6.86 -23.53 -18.54
C ASP A 182 -8.30 -23.07 -18.27
N ARG A 183 -8.86 -22.27 -19.19
CA ARG A 183 -10.25 -21.82 -19.13
C ARG A 183 -11.09 -22.68 -20.05
N THR A 184 -12.27 -23.03 -19.57
CA THR A 184 -13.22 -23.86 -20.32
C THR A 184 -13.78 -23.17 -21.56
N GLN A 185 -13.68 -21.84 -21.65
CA GLN A 185 -14.11 -21.04 -22.79
C GLN A 185 -13.09 -19.93 -23.12
N PRO A 186 -13.10 -19.39 -24.36
CA PRO A 186 -12.24 -18.27 -24.74
C PRO A 186 -12.42 -17.05 -23.83
N VAL A 187 -11.33 -16.32 -23.62
CA VAL A 187 -11.35 -15.04 -22.90
C VAL A 187 -12.04 -13.99 -23.77
N LEU A 188 -13.02 -13.28 -23.20
CA LEU A 188 -13.63 -12.13 -23.87
C LEU A 188 -12.74 -10.91 -23.64
N PRO A 189 -12.23 -10.25 -24.70
CA PRO A 189 -11.25 -9.17 -24.57
C PRO A 189 -11.87 -7.92 -23.94
N VAL A 190 -11.00 -6.98 -23.53
CA VAL A 190 -11.41 -5.65 -23.11
C VAL A 190 -12.02 -4.89 -24.30
N ALA A 191 -13.13 -4.20 -24.08
CA ALA A 191 -13.77 -3.32 -25.07
C ALA A 191 -14.22 -2.00 -24.41
N PHE A 192 -14.66 -1.01 -25.21
CA PHE A 192 -15.18 0.24 -24.68
C PHE A 192 -16.32 -0.03 -23.68
N ALA A 193 -16.20 0.53 -22.47
CA ALA A 193 -17.11 0.31 -21.36
C ALA A 193 -17.30 -1.17 -20.90
N ALA A 194 -16.43 -2.09 -21.33
CA ALA A 194 -16.49 -3.50 -20.96
C ALA A 194 -15.14 -4.01 -20.45
N THR A 195 -15.16 -4.65 -19.29
CA THR A 195 -13.99 -5.34 -18.74
C THR A 195 -13.78 -6.69 -19.43
N GLU A 196 -12.54 -7.17 -19.46
CA GLU A 196 -12.23 -8.56 -19.79
C GLU A 196 -13.09 -9.53 -18.96
N LYS A 197 -13.66 -10.56 -19.59
CA LYS A 197 -14.47 -11.58 -18.91
C LYS A 197 -13.92 -12.98 -19.15
N ARG A 198 -14.08 -13.84 -18.16
CA ARG A 198 -13.60 -15.22 -18.15
C ARG A 198 -14.63 -16.12 -17.48
N THR A 199 -14.65 -17.38 -17.88
CA THR A 199 -15.42 -18.40 -17.14
C THR A 199 -14.82 -18.62 -15.75
N HIS A 200 -15.71 -18.84 -14.79
CA HIS A 200 -15.32 -19.21 -13.43
C HIS A 200 -14.71 -20.61 -13.40
N ASP A 201 -15.18 -21.51 -14.26
CA ASP A 201 -14.69 -22.88 -14.37
C ASP A 201 -13.29 -22.94 -15.01
N TYR A 202 -12.50 -23.90 -14.56
CA TYR A 202 -11.12 -24.08 -14.99
C TYR A 202 -10.72 -25.55 -15.02
N VAL A 203 -9.77 -25.89 -15.89
CA VAL A 203 -9.14 -27.21 -15.97
C VAL A 203 -7.74 -27.14 -15.36
N ARG A 204 -7.41 -28.10 -14.50
CA ARG A 204 -6.10 -28.18 -13.84
C ARG A 204 -5.18 -29.11 -14.65
N HIS A 205 -4.06 -28.59 -15.15
CA HIS A 205 -3.08 -29.36 -15.92
C HIS A 205 -1.82 -29.75 -15.12
N GLY A 206 -1.87 -29.63 -13.80
CA GLY A 206 -0.73 -29.90 -12.91
C GLY A 206 -0.03 -28.63 -12.41
N THR A 207 1.03 -28.82 -11.64
CA THR A 207 1.76 -27.74 -10.95
C THR A 207 3.25 -27.82 -11.23
N THR A 208 3.95 -26.69 -11.11
CA THR A 208 5.41 -26.62 -11.10
C THR A 208 5.91 -25.79 -9.93
N ASN A 209 7.19 -25.91 -9.58
CA ASN A 209 7.85 -25.10 -8.56
C ASN A 209 8.89 -24.22 -9.26
N LEU A 210 8.78 -22.91 -9.11
CA LEU A 210 9.73 -21.96 -9.66
C LEU A 210 10.77 -21.61 -8.60
N PHE A 211 12.01 -22.05 -8.81
CA PHE A 211 13.17 -21.53 -8.10
C PHE A 211 13.60 -20.24 -8.79
N ALA A 212 13.82 -19.17 -8.04
CA ALA A 212 14.28 -17.91 -8.62
C ALA A 212 15.30 -17.22 -7.71
N ALA A 213 16.21 -16.50 -8.36
CA ALA A 213 17.25 -15.68 -7.75
C ALA A 213 17.16 -14.28 -8.37
N LEU A 214 16.94 -13.28 -7.52
CA LEU A 214 16.98 -11.87 -7.87
C LEU A 214 18.34 -11.32 -7.45
N ASP A 215 19.08 -10.75 -8.39
CA ASP A 215 20.24 -9.92 -8.07
C ASP A 215 19.73 -8.56 -7.55
N VAL A 216 20.04 -8.25 -6.29
CA VAL A 216 19.54 -7.03 -5.63
C VAL A 216 20.15 -5.77 -6.23
N GLY A 217 21.38 -5.85 -6.76
CA GLY A 217 22.09 -4.71 -7.32
C GLY A 217 21.64 -4.37 -8.74
N THR A 218 21.30 -5.38 -9.55
CA THR A 218 20.88 -5.17 -10.96
C THR A 218 19.37 -5.24 -11.16
N GLY A 219 18.66 -5.97 -10.30
CA GLY A 219 17.24 -6.30 -10.45
C GLY A 219 16.98 -7.45 -11.43
N GLU A 220 18.02 -8.07 -12.00
CA GLU A 220 17.88 -9.21 -12.89
C GLU A 220 17.44 -10.46 -12.14
N VAL A 221 16.68 -11.31 -12.83
CA VAL A 221 16.19 -12.56 -12.27
C VAL A 221 16.65 -13.75 -13.09
N ILE A 222 17.22 -14.75 -12.42
CA ILE A 222 17.41 -16.09 -12.95
C ILE A 222 16.34 -16.99 -12.34
N GLY A 223 15.61 -17.73 -13.17
CA GLY A 223 14.57 -18.64 -12.70
C GLY A 223 14.58 -19.99 -13.40
N GLU A 224 14.17 -21.02 -12.68
CA GLU A 224 14.01 -22.38 -13.22
C GLU A 224 12.83 -23.11 -12.59
N CYS A 225 11.95 -23.63 -13.44
CA CYS A 225 10.82 -24.43 -13.02
C CYS A 225 11.21 -25.92 -12.91
N LYS A 226 10.86 -26.55 -11.79
CA LYS A 226 11.10 -27.98 -11.51
C LYS A 226 9.83 -28.68 -11.02
N PRO A 227 9.64 -29.97 -11.34
CA PRO A 227 8.49 -30.74 -10.85
C PRO A 227 8.56 -30.99 -9.33
N ASN A 228 9.77 -31.13 -8.78
CA ASN A 228 10.02 -31.43 -7.38
C ASN A 228 10.73 -30.27 -6.68
N ARG A 229 10.48 -30.11 -5.37
CA ARG A 229 11.19 -29.17 -4.48
C ARG A 229 11.90 -29.95 -3.39
N ASN A 230 13.18 -30.23 -3.58
CA ASN A 230 14.04 -30.94 -2.62
C ASN A 230 15.45 -30.31 -2.59
N GLY A 231 16.28 -30.68 -1.61
CA GLY A 231 17.63 -30.11 -1.45
C GLY A 231 18.53 -30.29 -2.68
N ALA A 232 18.41 -31.40 -3.41
CA ALA A 232 19.20 -31.64 -4.62
C ALA A 232 18.81 -30.67 -5.77
N THR A 233 17.51 -30.45 -5.97
CA THR A 233 17.01 -29.46 -6.94
C THR A 233 17.38 -28.03 -6.56
N PHE A 234 17.30 -27.69 -5.27
CA PHE A 234 17.77 -26.41 -4.74
C PHE A 234 19.27 -26.21 -4.99
N LEU A 235 20.11 -27.18 -4.61
CA LEU A 235 21.56 -27.08 -4.79
C LEU A 235 21.95 -26.95 -6.27
N ALA A 236 21.28 -27.67 -7.17
CA ALA A 236 21.49 -27.54 -8.60
C ALA A 236 21.13 -26.13 -9.11
N PHE A 237 20.02 -25.57 -8.64
CA PHE A 237 19.63 -24.19 -8.96
C PHE A 237 20.61 -23.16 -8.39
N LEU A 238 20.98 -23.29 -7.12
CA LEU A 238 21.93 -22.41 -6.45
C LEU A 238 23.25 -22.33 -7.23
N LYS A 239 23.83 -23.48 -7.60
CA LYS A 239 25.04 -23.55 -8.43
C LYS A 239 24.89 -22.77 -9.74
N LYS A 240 23.72 -22.83 -10.36
CA LYS A 240 23.42 -22.10 -11.60
C LYS A 240 23.28 -20.59 -11.36
N ALA A 241 22.63 -20.20 -10.26
CA ALA A 241 22.43 -18.80 -9.89
C ALA A 241 23.74 -18.10 -9.53
N VAL A 242 24.67 -18.78 -8.87
CA VAL A 242 25.97 -18.17 -8.49
C VAL A 242 27.00 -18.18 -9.62
N LYS A 243 26.86 -19.07 -10.62
CA LYS A 243 27.84 -19.26 -11.70
C LYS A 243 28.20 -17.96 -12.46
N PRO A 244 27.27 -17.05 -12.81
CA PRO A 244 27.59 -15.79 -13.48
C PRO A 244 28.45 -14.83 -12.64
N HIS A 245 28.51 -15.04 -11.32
CA HIS A 245 29.19 -14.17 -10.37
C HIS A 245 30.51 -14.78 -9.87
N ALA A 246 31.10 -15.71 -10.62
CA ALA A 246 32.34 -16.38 -10.27
C ALA A 246 33.46 -15.36 -9.97
N GLY A 247 34.21 -15.60 -8.88
CA GLY A 247 35.31 -14.73 -8.44
C GLY A 247 34.89 -13.53 -7.58
N LYS A 248 33.60 -13.37 -7.28
CA LYS A 248 33.08 -12.35 -6.35
C LYS A 248 32.68 -12.99 -5.01
N GLU A 249 32.60 -12.16 -3.98
CA GLU A 249 31.89 -12.51 -2.74
C GLU A 249 30.38 -12.48 -3.01
N ILE A 250 29.67 -13.51 -2.58
CA ILE A 250 28.23 -13.70 -2.87
C ILE A 250 27.47 -13.89 -1.57
N HIS A 251 26.54 -13.00 -1.27
CA HIS A 251 25.62 -13.09 -0.15
C HIS A 251 24.26 -13.56 -0.64
N VAL A 252 23.80 -14.70 -0.15
CA VAL A 252 22.53 -15.30 -0.54
C VAL A 252 21.52 -15.13 0.58
N VAL A 253 20.51 -14.30 0.36
CA VAL A 253 19.38 -14.11 1.26
C VAL A 253 18.31 -15.18 0.97
N LEU A 254 17.93 -15.93 2.01
CA LEU A 254 17.04 -17.10 1.91
C LEU A 254 16.01 -17.12 3.04
N ASP A 255 14.94 -17.89 2.86
CA ASP A 255 14.08 -18.32 3.96
C ASP A 255 14.65 -19.54 4.70
N ASN A 256 13.96 -20.00 5.76
CA ASN A 256 14.44 -21.09 6.62
C ASN A 256 13.95 -22.47 6.15
N LEU A 257 13.66 -22.66 4.86
CA LEU A 257 13.20 -23.95 4.35
C LEU A 257 14.29 -25.02 4.54
N SER A 258 13.86 -26.22 4.93
CA SER A 258 14.79 -27.33 5.24
C SER A 258 15.67 -27.74 4.05
N THR A 259 15.23 -27.50 2.81
CA THR A 259 15.99 -27.73 1.58
C THR A 259 17.27 -26.92 1.49
N HIS A 260 17.36 -25.78 2.20
CA HIS A 260 18.54 -24.91 2.20
C HIS A 260 19.66 -25.43 3.12
N THR A 261 19.39 -26.43 3.95
CA THR A 261 20.32 -26.90 5.00
C THR A 261 20.62 -28.39 4.94
N THR A 262 20.37 -29.04 3.80
CA THR A 262 20.70 -30.46 3.64
C THR A 262 22.22 -30.70 3.74
N PRO A 263 22.67 -31.92 4.10
CA PRO A 263 24.09 -32.23 4.20
C PRO A 263 24.87 -31.89 2.93
N GLU A 264 24.28 -32.09 1.76
CA GLU A 264 24.90 -31.79 0.46
C GLU A 264 25.08 -30.28 0.25
N VAL A 265 24.11 -29.47 0.65
CA VAL A 265 24.21 -28.00 0.58
C VAL A 265 25.32 -27.52 1.51
N LYS A 266 25.34 -28.00 2.76
CA LYS A 266 26.38 -27.65 3.74
C LYS A 266 27.78 -28.06 3.26
N ALA A 267 27.93 -29.27 2.73
CA ALA A 267 29.18 -29.79 2.19
C ALA A 267 29.65 -29.05 0.93
N TRP A 268 28.72 -28.48 0.15
CA TRP A 268 29.06 -27.63 -0.97
C TRP A 268 29.47 -26.23 -0.51
N LEU A 269 28.77 -25.62 0.45
CA LEU A 269 29.15 -24.32 1.02
C LEU A 269 30.53 -24.35 1.69
N SER A 270 30.88 -25.42 2.40
CA SER A 270 32.22 -25.54 3.00
C SER A 270 33.35 -25.54 1.98
N LYS A 271 33.07 -25.93 0.72
CA LYS A 271 34.00 -25.88 -0.41
C LYS A 271 33.97 -24.54 -1.16
N ASN A 272 33.02 -23.67 -0.85
CA ASN A 272 32.82 -22.37 -1.51
C ASN A 272 32.70 -21.26 -0.46
N PRO A 273 33.80 -20.94 0.27
CA PRO A 273 33.77 -20.03 1.41
C PRO A 273 33.45 -18.57 1.06
N HIS A 274 33.47 -18.20 -0.22
CA HIS A 274 33.08 -16.88 -0.74
C HIS A 274 31.55 -16.72 -0.88
N ILE A 275 30.78 -17.77 -0.54
CA ILE A 275 29.32 -17.79 -0.62
C ILE A 275 28.76 -17.84 0.81
N HIS A 276 28.04 -16.80 1.19
CA HIS A 276 27.52 -16.61 2.54
C HIS A 276 26.00 -16.69 2.53
N PHE A 277 25.42 -17.49 3.42
CA PHE A 277 23.97 -17.60 3.56
C PHE A 277 23.46 -16.69 4.67
N HIS A 278 22.43 -15.91 4.35
CA HIS A 278 21.77 -14.97 5.25
C HIS A 278 20.29 -15.35 5.34
N PHE A 279 19.87 -15.84 6.49
CA PHE A 279 18.51 -16.31 6.67
C PHE A 279 17.61 -15.19 7.17
N THR A 280 16.52 -14.94 6.47
CA THR A 280 15.45 -14.07 6.98
C THR A 280 14.94 -14.60 8.33
N PRO A 281 14.48 -13.74 9.24
CA PRO A 281 13.88 -14.21 10.48
C PRO A 281 12.66 -15.11 10.23
N VAL A 282 12.48 -16.15 11.04
CA VAL A 282 11.39 -17.11 10.84
C VAL A 282 10.03 -16.41 10.73
N GLY A 283 9.31 -16.66 9.64
CA GLY A 283 8.02 -16.04 9.38
C GLY A 283 8.06 -14.60 8.84
N SER A 284 9.21 -14.16 8.35
CA SER A 284 9.43 -12.81 7.81
C SER A 284 9.82 -12.82 6.34
N SER A 285 9.15 -13.64 5.51
CA SER A 285 9.42 -13.72 4.07
C SER A 285 9.21 -12.38 3.34
N TRP A 286 8.48 -11.44 3.95
CA TRP A 286 8.36 -10.06 3.46
C TRP A 286 9.69 -9.29 3.40
N LEU A 287 10.74 -9.76 4.09
CA LEU A 287 12.10 -9.23 3.94
C LEU A 287 12.80 -9.75 2.68
N ASN A 288 12.39 -10.89 2.13
CA ASN A 288 13.05 -11.48 0.97
C ASN A 288 12.60 -10.76 -0.31
N GLN A 289 13.46 -9.97 -0.94
CA GLN A 289 13.06 -9.13 -2.09
C GLN A 289 12.50 -9.92 -3.29
N ILE A 290 12.94 -11.16 -3.51
CA ILE A 290 12.42 -12.04 -4.55
C ILE A 290 10.91 -12.29 -4.41
N GLU A 291 10.34 -12.25 -3.19
CA GLU A 291 8.90 -12.36 -2.98
C GLU A 291 8.12 -11.18 -3.58
N ILE A 292 8.73 -9.99 -3.65
CA ILE A 292 8.17 -8.84 -4.37
C ILE A 292 8.06 -9.18 -5.86
N TRP A 293 9.14 -9.72 -6.44
CA TRP A 293 9.16 -10.13 -7.84
C TRP A 293 8.17 -11.26 -8.13
N PHE A 294 8.06 -12.28 -7.26
CA PHE A 294 7.02 -13.30 -7.39
C PHE A 294 5.62 -12.72 -7.38
N GLY A 295 5.37 -11.69 -6.56
CA GLY A 295 4.12 -10.94 -6.59
C GLY A 295 3.86 -10.27 -7.94
N ILE A 296 4.89 -9.65 -8.52
CA ILE A 296 4.84 -9.00 -9.84
C ILE A 296 4.56 -10.03 -10.95
N LEU A 297 5.38 -11.08 -11.06
CA LEU A 297 5.19 -12.20 -11.99
C LEU A 297 3.77 -12.76 -11.88
N THR A 298 3.29 -12.99 -10.65
CA THR A 298 1.96 -13.54 -10.42
C THR A 298 0.88 -12.62 -10.99
N ARG A 299 0.95 -11.31 -10.74
CA ARG A 299 -0.07 -10.35 -11.19
C ARG A 299 -0.03 -10.13 -12.69
N GLN A 300 1.16 -10.04 -13.28
CA GLN A 300 1.33 -9.65 -14.68
C GLN A 300 1.25 -10.83 -15.64
N SER A 301 1.77 -12.01 -15.27
CA SER A 301 1.91 -13.14 -16.21
C SER A 301 1.15 -14.41 -15.84
N ILE A 302 0.86 -14.67 -14.56
CA ILE A 302 0.30 -15.97 -14.14
C ILE A 302 -1.20 -15.89 -13.85
N ARG A 303 -1.64 -14.94 -13.02
CA ARG A 303 -3.03 -14.86 -12.50
C ARG A 303 -4.07 -14.78 -13.61
N ARG A 304 -3.69 -14.14 -14.72
CA ARG A 304 -4.50 -13.92 -15.91
C ARG A 304 -4.05 -14.77 -17.11
N GLY A 305 -3.11 -15.68 -16.93
CA GLY A 305 -2.72 -16.61 -17.99
C GLY A 305 -3.73 -17.75 -18.17
N THR A 306 -3.64 -18.39 -19.32
CA THR A 306 -4.37 -19.60 -19.69
C THR A 306 -3.33 -20.63 -20.14
N PHE A 307 -3.29 -21.78 -19.45
CA PHE A 307 -2.20 -22.74 -19.57
C PHE A 307 -2.74 -24.15 -19.76
N SER A 308 -2.73 -24.62 -21.01
CA SER A 308 -3.19 -25.97 -21.40
C SER A 308 -2.24 -27.10 -20.96
N SER A 309 -1.06 -26.76 -20.42
CA SER A 309 -0.13 -27.72 -19.81
C SER A 309 0.87 -27.02 -18.89
N VAL A 310 1.57 -27.80 -18.05
CA VAL A 310 2.73 -27.30 -17.29
C VAL A 310 3.81 -26.74 -18.22
N ASN A 311 4.05 -27.35 -19.39
CA ASN A 311 5.07 -26.88 -20.32
C ASN A 311 4.76 -25.47 -20.86
N VAL A 312 3.49 -25.18 -21.15
CA VAL A 312 3.07 -23.83 -21.59
C VAL A 312 3.27 -22.82 -20.46
N LEU A 313 2.92 -23.18 -19.22
CA LEU A 313 3.19 -22.33 -18.05
C LEU A 313 4.69 -22.07 -17.84
N VAL A 314 5.53 -23.10 -17.95
CA VAL A 314 6.99 -22.98 -17.82
C VAL A 314 7.57 -22.08 -18.92
N LYS A 315 7.09 -22.22 -20.16
CA LYS A 315 7.48 -21.34 -21.27
C LYS A 315 7.09 -19.90 -20.96
N GLN A 316 5.85 -19.65 -20.53
CA GLN A 316 5.39 -18.31 -20.18
C GLN A 316 6.25 -17.66 -19.08
N ILE A 317 6.60 -18.40 -18.03
CA ILE A 317 7.47 -17.90 -16.96
C ILE A 317 8.86 -17.56 -17.50
N ARG A 318 9.43 -18.41 -18.35
CA ARG A 318 10.73 -18.16 -18.99
C ARG A 318 10.69 -16.90 -19.88
N ASP A 319 9.67 -16.78 -20.73
CA ASP A 319 9.51 -15.63 -21.62
C ASP A 319 9.35 -14.33 -20.81
N TYR A 320 8.60 -14.39 -19.70
CA TYR A 320 8.46 -13.26 -18.78
C TYR A 320 9.78 -12.87 -18.11
N ILE A 321 10.57 -13.83 -17.63
CA ILE A 321 11.91 -13.56 -17.07
C ILE A 321 12.81 -12.91 -18.12
N ASN A 322 12.82 -13.44 -19.35
CA ASN A 322 13.63 -12.89 -20.43
C ASN A 322 13.24 -11.45 -20.78
N SER A 323 11.94 -11.16 -20.77
CA SER A 323 11.39 -9.81 -20.98
C SER A 323 11.72 -8.87 -19.82
N TRP A 324 11.53 -9.33 -18.57
CA TRP A 324 11.89 -8.58 -17.36
C TRP A 324 13.35 -8.16 -17.36
N ASN A 325 14.26 -9.07 -17.71
CA ASN A 325 15.70 -8.80 -17.71
C ASN A 325 16.16 -7.81 -18.79
N GLN A 326 15.35 -7.47 -19.80
CA GLN A 326 15.73 -6.44 -20.79
C GLN A 326 15.77 -5.04 -20.18
N GLU A 327 14.94 -4.79 -19.16
CA GLU A 327 14.77 -3.49 -18.52
C GLU A 327 14.85 -3.61 -16.99
N ALA A 328 15.54 -4.65 -16.50
CA ALA A 328 15.65 -4.92 -15.08
C ALA A 328 16.22 -3.73 -14.32
N LYS A 329 15.59 -3.42 -13.19
CA LYS A 329 16.01 -2.36 -12.27
C LYS A 329 15.97 -2.88 -10.84
N PRO A 330 16.97 -2.53 -10.01
CA PRO A 330 16.98 -2.96 -8.63
C PRO A 330 15.79 -2.40 -7.85
N PHE A 331 15.32 -3.15 -6.85
CA PHE A 331 14.35 -2.63 -5.90
C PHE A 331 15.07 -1.77 -4.86
N THR A 332 14.66 -0.51 -4.75
CA THR A 332 15.23 0.40 -3.75
C THR A 332 14.68 0.06 -2.37
N TRP A 333 15.56 -0.43 -1.50
CA TRP A 333 15.28 -0.56 -0.08
C TRP A 333 15.61 0.75 0.65
N THR A 334 14.69 1.28 1.45
CA THR A 334 14.87 2.59 2.11
C THR A 334 14.79 2.55 3.63
N ALA A 335 14.25 1.48 4.21
CA ALA A 335 13.99 1.41 5.64
C ALA A 335 15.21 0.88 6.39
N THR A 336 15.63 1.56 7.46
CA THR A 336 16.71 1.05 8.31
C THR A 336 16.23 -0.10 9.19
N ALA A 337 17.18 -0.89 9.72
CA ALA A 337 16.84 -1.95 10.67
C ALA A 337 16.11 -1.40 11.89
N ASP A 338 16.57 -0.27 12.45
CA ASP A 338 15.94 0.36 13.62
C ASP A 338 14.51 0.82 13.34
N GLU A 339 14.25 1.41 12.17
CA GLU A 339 12.90 1.80 11.77
C GLU A 339 11.96 0.61 11.65
N VAL A 340 12.45 -0.50 11.07
CA VAL A 340 11.69 -1.75 10.95
C VAL A 340 11.42 -2.34 12.33
N LEU A 341 12.43 -2.41 13.20
CA LEU A 341 12.29 -2.94 14.56
C LEU A 341 11.34 -2.10 15.41
N ALA A 342 11.39 -0.77 15.28
CA ALA A 342 10.47 0.14 15.95
C ALA A 342 9.02 -0.11 15.51
N LYS A 343 8.78 -0.26 14.19
CA LYS A 343 7.45 -0.61 13.65
C LYS A 343 6.96 -1.96 14.15
N VAL A 344 7.82 -2.99 14.18
CA VAL A 344 7.46 -4.32 14.68
C VAL A 344 7.06 -4.26 16.16
N ARG A 345 7.83 -3.54 17.00
CA ARG A 345 7.49 -3.34 18.43
C ARG A 345 6.12 -2.65 18.58
N LEU A 346 5.85 -1.61 17.80
CA LEU A 346 4.56 -0.93 17.80
C LEU A 346 3.42 -1.89 17.46
N VAL A 347 3.58 -2.71 16.42
CA VAL A 347 2.57 -3.71 16.02
C VAL A 347 2.41 -4.78 17.11
N GLN A 348 3.50 -5.29 17.71
CA GLN A 348 3.41 -6.26 18.81
C GLN A 348 2.61 -5.73 20.00
N THR A 349 2.85 -4.49 20.41
CA THR A 349 2.09 -3.84 21.49
C THR A 349 0.62 -3.63 21.09
N ASN A 350 0.36 -3.22 19.86
CA ASN A 350 -1.00 -2.98 19.37
C ASN A 350 -1.78 -4.28 19.17
N VAL A 351 -1.18 -5.34 18.66
CA VAL A 351 -1.84 -6.65 18.49
C VAL A 351 -2.27 -7.20 19.84
N LYS A 352 -1.43 -7.13 20.88
CA LYS A 352 -1.83 -7.52 22.24
C LYS A 352 -3.08 -6.76 22.71
N LYS A 353 -3.13 -5.44 22.48
CA LYS A 353 -4.30 -4.61 22.80
C LYS A 353 -5.53 -4.97 21.95
N LEU A 354 -5.35 -5.19 20.65
CA LEU A 354 -6.43 -5.47 19.69
C LEU A 354 -7.04 -6.87 19.89
N VAL A 355 -6.22 -7.87 20.19
CA VAL A 355 -6.72 -9.22 20.52
C VAL A 355 -7.58 -9.18 21.78
N ASN A 356 -7.17 -8.41 22.80
CA ASN A 356 -7.97 -8.24 24.01
C ASN A 356 -9.32 -7.54 23.73
N ASN A 357 -9.40 -6.63 22.76
CA ASN A 357 -10.66 -6.00 22.37
C ASN A 357 -11.67 -6.98 21.74
N ASN A 358 -11.20 -8.12 21.23
CA ASN A 358 -12.05 -9.16 20.64
C ASN A 358 -12.45 -10.26 21.64
N ALA A 359 -11.95 -10.21 22.88
CA ALA A 359 -12.10 -11.28 23.87
C ALA A 359 -13.30 -11.12 24.82
N ASN A 360 -14.25 -10.22 24.54
CA ASN A 360 -15.46 -10.00 25.34
C ASN A 360 -16.73 -10.29 24.56
#